data_AF-A0A1A8AMP9-F1
#
_entry.id   AF-A0A1A8AMP9-F1
#
_cell.length_a   1.000
_cell.length_b   1.000
_cell.length_c   1.000
_cell.angle_alpha   90.00
_cell.angle_beta   90.00
_cell.angle_gamma   90.00
#
_symmetry.space_group_name_H-M   'P 1'
#
loop_
_entity.id
_entity.type
_entity.pdbx_description
1 polymer ?
#
loop_
_entity_poly.entity_id
_entity_poly.type
_entity_poly.pdbx_seq_one_letter_code
_entity_poly.pdbx_strand_id
1 'polypeptide(L)'
;GNKDNDLISFQNQKMFGSCFSLTYTVSVENNTLVMVNPYPSSAFLLNTGCPDCLVVYSNYTIGSSQYKGMQLMSRRTEISAPELEEFKKQVECLKLPEPAILDSEKGFCP
;
A
#
# COMPACT_ATOMS: atom_id res chain seq x y z
N GLY A 1 -9.54 -13.11 -21.64
CA GLY A 1 -8.45 -12.29 -21.07
C GLY A 1 -7.49 -13.22 -20.40
N ASN A 2 -6.19 -13.05 -20.64
CA ASN A 2 -5.15 -13.96 -20.16
C ASN A 2 -5.07 -13.89 -18.63
N LYS A 3 -5.37 -14.99 -17.92
CA LYS A 3 -5.45 -15.06 -16.45
C LYS A 3 -4.09 -15.07 -15.74
N ASP A 4 -2.99 -15.19 -16.48
CA ASP A 4 -1.64 -15.35 -15.92
C ASP A 4 -1.07 -14.10 -15.24
N ASN A 5 -1.66 -12.92 -15.46
CA ASN A 5 -1.21 -11.66 -14.88
C ASN A 5 -2.06 -11.21 -13.68
N ASP A 6 -3.05 -12.00 -13.26
CA ASP A 6 -3.96 -11.65 -12.19
C ASP A 6 -3.45 -12.19 -10.84
N LEU A 7 -3.35 -11.29 -9.87
CA LEU A 7 -3.00 -11.56 -8.48
C LEU A 7 -4.26 -11.42 -7.63
N ILE A 8 -4.53 -12.41 -6.79
CA ILE A 8 -5.56 -12.30 -5.76
C ILE A 8 -4.92 -11.65 -4.54
N SER A 9 -5.33 -10.41 -4.26
CA SER A 9 -4.92 -9.67 -3.08
C SER A 9 -5.93 -9.89 -1.95
N PHE A 10 -5.41 -10.15 -0.75
CA PHE A 10 -6.18 -10.26 0.48
C PHE A 10 -5.58 -9.30 1.51
N GLN A 11 -6.42 -8.47 2.13
CA GLN A 11 -6.02 -7.52 3.15
C GLN A 11 -6.99 -7.48 4.32
N ASN A 12 -6.46 -7.25 5.51
CA ASN A 12 -7.23 -6.96 6.71
C ASN A 12 -6.97 -5.52 7.13
N GLN A 13 -8.03 -4.73 7.28
CA GLN A 13 -7.95 -3.31 7.59
C GLN A 13 -8.83 -2.96 8.79
N LYS A 14 -8.32 -2.04 9.63
CA LYS A 14 -9.06 -1.49 10.76
C LYS A 14 -9.72 -0.18 10.36
N MET A 15 -11.04 -0.15 10.35
CA MET A 15 -11.84 1.05 10.03
C MET A 15 -12.92 1.22 11.08
N PHE A 16 -13.11 2.45 11.59
CA PHE A 16 -14.13 2.75 12.61
C PHE A 16 -14.09 1.85 13.86
N GLY A 17 -12.88 1.41 14.26
CA GLY A 17 -12.68 0.52 15.40
C GLY A 17 -12.92 -0.97 15.12
N SER A 18 -13.43 -1.32 13.94
CA SER A 18 -13.73 -2.69 13.53
C SER A 18 -12.74 -3.19 12.47
N CYS A 19 -12.55 -4.52 12.42
CA CYS A 19 -11.73 -5.17 11.40
C CYS A 19 -12.59 -5.60 10.21
N PHE A 20 -12.09 -5.32 9.01
CA PHE A 20 -12.69 -5.72 7.75
C PHE A 20 -11.67 -6.44 6.90
N SER A 21 -12.07 -7.55 6.30
CA SER A 21 -11.28 -8.26 5.31
C SER A 21 -11.75 -7.88 3.91
N LEU A 22 -10.81 -7.69 2.99
CA LEU A 22 -11.11 -7.43 1.59
C LEU A 22 -10.27 -8.36 0.71
N THR A 23 -10.94 -9.04 -0.22
CA THR A 23 -10.31 -9.80 -1.29
C THR A 23 -10.64 -9.14 -2.62
N TYR A 24 -9.62 -8.89 -3.43
CA TYR A 24 -9.78 -8.28 -4.74
C TYR A 24 -8.71 -8.75 -5.71
N THR A 25 -9.01 -8.65 -7.00
CA THR A 25 -8.08 -9.01 -8.07
C THR A 25 -7.32 -7.77 -8.51
N VAL A 26 -6.01 -7.91 -8.63
CA VAL A 26 -5.09 -6.91 -9.17
C VAL A 26 -4.38 -7.53 -10.37
N SER A 27 -4.33 -6.84 -11.50
CA SER A 27 -3.63 -7.31 -12.69
C SER A 27 -2.27 -6.61 -12.82
N VAL A 28 -1.25 -7.31 -13.29
CA VAL A 28 0.05 -6.72 -13.60
C VAL A 28 0.08 -6.30 -15.07
N GLU A 29 0.19 -5.00 -15.32
CA GLU A 29 0.29 -4.41 -16.66
C GLU A 29 1.55 -3.54 -16.74
N ASN A 30 2.52 -3.92 -17.57
CA ASN A 30 3.76 -3.15 -17.76
C ASN A 30 4.45 -2.76 -16.43
N ASN A 31 4.65 -3.74 -15.52
CA ASN A 31 5.18 -3.54 -14.16
C ASN A 31 4.36 -2.61 -13.26
N THR A 32 3.12 -2.33 -13.62
CA THR A 32 2.16 -1.56 -12.82
C THR A 32 1.09 -2.51 -12.31
N LEU A 33 0.77 -2.40 -11.03
CA LEU A 33 -0.37 -3.09 -10.42
C LEU A 33 -1.62 -2.28 -10.74
N VAL A 34 -2.58 -2.88 -11.44
CA VAL A 34 -3.84 -2.24 -11.85
C VAL A 34 -5.00 -2.94 -11.16
N MET A 35 -5.86 -2.16 -10.53
CA MET A 35 -7.10 -2.65 -9.92
C MET A 35 -8.26 -1.88 -10.51
N VAL A 36 -9.28 -2.59 -10.96
CA VAL A 36 -10.51 -1.98 -11.52
C VAL A 36 -11.65 -1.98 -10.50
N ASN A 37 -11.69 -2.99 -9.62
CA ASN A 37 -12.73 -3.21 -8.61
C ASN A 37 -12.04 -3.51 -7.26
N PRO A 38 -12.46 -2.93 -6.11
CA PRO A 38 -13.67 -2.12 -5.88
C PRO A 38 -13.61 -0.68 -6.38
N TYR A 39 -12.42 -0.17 -6.72
CA TYR A 39 -12.24 1.15 -7.30
C TYR A 39 -11.05 1.16 -8.26
N PRO A 40 -11.03 2.05 -9.27
CA PRO A 40 -9.90 2.18 -10.17
C PRO A 40 -8.66 2.65 -9.42
N SER A 41 -7.57 1.89 -9.50
CA SER A 41 -6.26 2.28 -9.01
C SER A 41 -5.12 1.73 -9.85
N SER A 42 -4.01 2.44 -9.84
CA SER A 42 -2.72 1.97 -10.33
C SER A 42 -1.66 2.12 -9.23
N ALA A 43 -0.75 1.16 -9.12
CA ALA A 43 0.28 1.17 -8.11
C ALA A 43 1.64 0.71 -8.66
N PHE A 44 2.70 1.30 -8.11
CA PHE A 44 4.08 1.10 -8.49
C PHE A 44 4.90 0.74 -7.26
N LEU A 45 5.86 -0.15 -7.41
CA LEU A 45 6.85 -0.43 -6.38
C LEU A 45 7.96 0.60 -6.45
N LEU A 46 8.27 1.21 -5.30
CA LEU A 46 9.40 2.10 -5.13
C LEU A 46 10.55 1.33 -4.49
N ASN A 47 11.78 1.72 -4.85
CA ASN A 47 12.97 1.14 -4.26
C ASN A 47 13.07 1.51 -2.78
N THR A 48 13.55 0.57 -1.97
CA THR A 48 13.83 0.78 -0.56
C THR A 48 15.11 0.05 -0.16
N GLY A 49 15.86 0.61 0.79
CA GLY A 49 16.98 -0.06 1.44
C GLY A 49 16.56 -1.21 2.39
N CYS A 50 15.27 -1.34 2.70
CA CYS A 50 14.74 -2.41 3.54
C CYS A 50 14.52 -3.70 2.73
N PRO A 51 15.31 -4.77 2.96
CA PRO A 51 15.29 -5.97 2.11
C PRO A 51 14.02 -6.82 2.27
N ASP A 52 13.27 -6.63 3.34
CA ASP A 52 12.03 -7.34 3.67
C ASP A 52 10.81 -6.41 3.72
N CYS A 53 10.93 -5.18 3.18
CA CYS A 53 9.82 -4.26 3.01
C CYS A 53 9.41 -4.12 1.55
N LEU A 54 8.17 -3.67 1.35
CA LEU A 54 7.66 -3.18 0.08
C LEU A 54 7.16 -1.76 0.27
N VAL A 55 7.57 -0.88 -0.63
CA VAL A 55 7.07 0.49 -0.69
C VAL A 55 6.22 0.61 -1.95
N VAL A 56 4.95 0.95 -1.77
CA VAL A 56 3.96 1.05 -2.85
C VAL A 56 3.52 2.50 -2.98
N TYR A 57 3.65 3.07 -4.17
CA TYR A 57 3.03 4.34 -4.54
C TYR A 57 1.80 4.06 -5.39
N SER A 58 0.64 4.59 -5.00
CA SER A 58 -0.63 4.33 -5.67
C SER A 58 -1.33 5.62 -6.09
N ASN A 59 -2.00 5.57 -7.24
CA ASN A 59 -3.01 6.53 -7.65
C ASN A 59 -4.35 5.82 -7.65
N TYR A 60 -5.37 6.40 -7.05
CA TYR A 60 -6.68 5.78 -6.96
C TYR A 60 -7.79 6.83 -7.09
N THR A 61 -8.92 6.40 -7.66
CA THR A 61 -10.08 7.27 -7.84
C THR A 61 -11.20 6.83 -6.93
N ILE A 62 -11.69 7.73 -6.07
CA ILE A 62 -12.86 7.50 -5.22
C ILE A 62 -13.92 8.53 -5.60
N GLY A 63 -15.05 8.05 -6.12
CA GLY A 63 -16.07 8.92 -6.70
C GLY A 63 -15.50 9.72 -7.88
N SER A 64 -15.58 11.04 -7.81
CA SER A 64 -15.02 11.96 -8.81
C SER A 64 -13.61 12.47 -8.49
N SER A 65 -13.04 12.08 -7.35
CA SER A 65 -11.77 12.61 -6.86
C SER A 65 -10.63 11.61 -7.09
N GLN A 66 -9.49 12.14 -7.53
CA GLN A 66 -8.24 11.38 -7.68
C GLN A 66 -7.34 11.63 -6.48
N TYR A 67 -6.75 10.56 -5.97
CA TYR A 67 -5.87 10.57 -4.82
C TYR A 67 -4.57 9.87 -5.18
N LYS A 68 -3.51 10.29 -4.49
CA LYS A 68 -2.22 9.63 -4.49
C LYS A 68 -1.88 9.23 -3.06
N GLY A 69 -1.30 8.06 -2.91
CA GLY A 69 -0.94 7.49 -1.62
C GLY A 69 0.36 6.74 -1.68
N MET A 70 0.95 6.53 -0.51
CA MET A 70 2.17 5.76 -0.38
C MET A 70 2.10 4.92 0.89
N GLN A 71 2.48 3.66 0.80
CA GLN A 71 2.43 2.70 1.89
C GLN A 71 3.75 1.94 1.97
N LEU A 72 4.22 1.72 3.20
CA LEU A 72 5.32 0.82 3.50
C LEU A 72 4.74 -0.39 4.23
N MET A 73 5.01 -1.58 3.70
CA MET A 73 4.65 -2.85 4.31
C MET A 73 5.93 -3.62 4.64
N SER A 74 6.03 -4.15 5.85
CA SER A 74 7.16 -4.97 6.28
C SER A 74 6.70 -6.38 6.60
N ARG A 75 7.59 -7.37 6.47
CA ARG A 75 7.37 -8.71 7.01
C ARG A 75 7.49 -8.77 8.53
N ARG A 76 8.10 -7.75 9.15
CA ARG A 76 8.24 -7.59 10.60
C ARG A 76 7.08 -6.76 11.15
N THR A 77 6.84 -6.88 12.45
CA THR A 77 5.88 -6.03 13.19
C THR A 77 6.35 -4.58 13.29
N GLU A 78 7.66 -4.36 13.24
CA GLU A 78 8.29 -3.04 13.38
C GLU A 78 9.46 -2.89 12.42
N ILE A 79 9.65 -1.65 11.96
CA ILE A 79 10.81 -1.24 11.16
C ILE A 79 11.75 -0.40 12.01
N SER A 80 13.02 -0.39 11.63
CA SER A 80 14.04 0.42 12.29
C SER A 80 13.87 1.91 11.97
N ALA A 81 14.42 2.76 12.83
CA ALA A 81 14.39 4.21 12.62
C ALA A 81 15.01 4.64 11.26
N PRO A 82 16.13 4.07 10.77
CA PRO A 82 16.66 4.41 9.45
C PRO A 82 15.71 4.06 8.30
N GLU A 83 15.03 2.90 8.37
CA GLU A 83 14.06 2.47 7.35
C GLU A 83 12.84 3.41 7.32
N LEU A 84 12.37 3.84 8.49
CA LEU A 84 11.29 4.83 8.60
C LEU A 84 11.70 6.20 8.06
N GLU A 85 12.90 6.66 8.37
CA GLU A 85 13.41 7.94 7.87
C GLU A 85 13.64 7.93 6.35
N GLU A 86 14.07 6.80 5.78
CA GLU A 86 14.12 6.63 4.34
C GLU A 86 12.72 6.79 3.71
N PHE A 87 11.72 6.12 4.28
CA PHE A 87 10.34 6.22 3.82
C PHE A 87 9.78 7.65 3.90
N LYS A 88 10.02 8.36 5.01
CA LYS A 88 9.60 9.76 5.16
C LYS A 88 10.24 10.68 4.12
N LYS A 89 11.51 10.48 3.77
CA LYS A 89 12.16 11.24 2.69
C LYS A 89 11.51 11.00 1.34
N GLN A 90 11.08 9.77 1.05
CA GLN A 90 10.35 9.48 -0.19
C GLN A 90 8.98 10.16 -0.20
N VAL A 91 8.27 10.14 0.92
CA VAL A 91 6.98 10.85 1.12
C VAL A 91 7.13 12.36 0.88
N GLU A 92 8.19 12.98 1.43
CA GLU A 92 8.51 14.40 1.23
C GLU A 92 8.81 14.71 -0.25
N CYS A 93 9.63 13.88 -0.90
CA CYS A 93 9.98 14.03 -2.31
C CYS A 93 8.74 14.03 -3.22
N LEU A 94 7.75 13.20 -2.89
CA LEU A 94 6.47 13.09 -3.62
C LEU A 94 5.42 14.13 -3.20
N LYS A 95 5.78 15.01 -2.26
CA LYS A 95 4.91 16.06 -1.70
C LYS A 95 3.60 15.47 -1.18
N LEU A 96 3.71 14.37 -0.44
CA LEU A 96 2.59 13.74 0.24
C LEU A 96 2.52 14.24 1.70
N PRO A 97 1.33 14.22 2.33
CA PRO A 97 1.20 14.51 3.75
C PRO A 97 2.04 13.56 4.63
N GLU A 98 2.25 13.95 5.88
CA GLU A 98 2.92 13.10 6.86
C GLU A 98 2.24 11.72 6.96
N PRO A 99 3.01 10.62 6.97
CA PRO A 99 2.42 9.29 6.97
C PRO A 99 1.77 8.99 8.31
N ALA A 100 0.59 8.36 8.27
CA ALA A 100 0.02 7.76 9.46
C ALA A 100 0.84 6.51 9.83
N ILE A 101 1.39 6.50 11.04
CA ILE A 101 2.13 5.36 11.58
C ILE A 101 1.16 4.49 12.36
N LEU A 102 1.06 3.22 11.96
CA LEU A 102 0.25 2.24 12.67
C LEU A 102 1.00 1.75 13.91
N ASP A 103 0.29 1.72 15.04
CA ASP A 103 0.82 1.30 16.33
C ASP A 103 0.80 -0.23 16.44
N SER A 104 1.99 -0.84 16.45
CA SER A 104 2.19 -2.30 16.56
C SER A 104 1.65 -2.87 17.87
N GLU A 105 1.71 -2.11 18.97
CA GLU A 105 1.27 -2.56 20.30
C GLU A 105 -0.26 -2.63 20.41
N LYS A 106 -0.97 -1.76 19.67
CA LYS A 106 -2.45 -1.82 19.57
C LYS A 106 -2.96 -2.98 18.71
N GLY A 107 -2.05 -3.71 18.09
CA GLY A 107 -2.34 -4.87 17.24
C GLY A 107 -2.94 -4.48 15.89
N PHE A 108 -2.53 -5.23 14.86
CA PHE A 108 -3.17 -5.20 13.54
C PHE A 108 -4.42 -6.08 13.53
N CYS A 109 -5.27 -5.90 12.52
CA CYS A 109 -6.36 -6.86 12.30
C CYS A 109 -5.78 -8.23 11.92
N PRO A 110 -6.32 -9.33 12.47
CA PRO A 110 -5.92 -10.69 12.11
C PRO A 110 -6.25 -10.98 10.65
#